data_AF-A0A6G3XPB1-F1
#
_entry.id   AF-A0A6G3XPB1-F1
#
_cell.length_a   1.000
_cell.length_b   1.000
_cell.length_c   1.000
_cell.angle_alpha   90.00
_cell.angle_beta   90.00
_cell.angle_gamma   90.00
#
_symmetry.space_group_name_H-M   'P 1'
#
loop_
_entity.id
_entity.type
_entity.pdbx_description
1 polymer ?
#
loop_
_entity_poly.entity_id
_entity_poly.type
_entity_poly.pdbx_seq_one_letter_code
_entity_poly.pdbx_strand_id
1 'polypeptide(L)' 'GETLALVGGTGSGKTTLTALVPRLHEVTGGRITLDGEDIATMERSRLRELVSVAFEEPTLFSATVGENVTMG' A
#
# COMPACT_ATOMS: atom_id res chain seq x y z
N GLY A 1 -15.62 3.76 -9.97
CA GLY A 1 -14.72 3.81 -8.80
C GLY A 1 -15.55 3.59 -7.58
N GLU A 2 -15.09 2.74 -6.68
CA GLU A 2 -15.77 2.42 -5.42
C GLU A 2 -14.87 2.87 -4.26
N THR A 3 -15.47 3.35 -3.18
CA THR A 3 -14.74 3.73 -1.97
C THR A 3 -15.15 2.81 -0.85
N LEU A 4 -14.18 2.10 -0.27
CA LEU A 4 -14.36 1.23 0.88
C LEU A 4 -13.63 1.84 2.09
N ALA A 5 -14.32 1.89 3.24
CA ALA A 5 -13.71 2.27 4.51
C ALA A 5 -13.51 1.04 5.40
N LEU A 6 -12.31 0.88 5.96
CA LEU A 6 -11.99 -0.16 6.94
C LEU A 6 -11.93 0.46 8.34
N VAL A 7 -12.86 0.09 9.22
CA VAL A 7 -12.99 0.65 10.58
C VAL A 7 -12.86 -0.46 11.62
N GLY A 8 -12.20 -0.16 12.75
CA GLY A 8 -11.99 -1.11 13.85
C GLY A 8 -11.13 -0.50 14.95
N GLY A 9 -11.10 -1.13 16.13
CA GLY A 9 -10.30 -0.67 17.28
C GLY A 9 -8.78 -0.70 17.05
N THR A 10 -8.01 -0.06 17.93
CA THR A 10 -6.54 -0.14 17.92
C THR A 10 -6.09 -1.60 18.03
N GLY A 11 -5.08 -1.99 17.24
CA GLY A 11 -4.59 -3.37 17.20
C GLY A 11 -5.42 -4.33 16.34
N SER A 12 -6.52 -3.90 15.72
CA SER A 12 -7.34 -4.75 14.86
C SER A 12 -6.70 -5.13 13.51
N GLY A 13 -5.43 -4.77 13.28
CA GLY A 13 -4.69 -5.12 12.06
C GLY A 13 -4.93 -4.23 10.82
N LYS A 14 -5.63 -3.10 10.95
CA LYS A 14 -5.89 -2.18 9.81
C LYS A 14 -4.59 -1.71 9.13
N THR A 15 -3.64 -1.24 9.93
CA THR A 15 -2.32 -0.79 9.46
C THR A 15 -1.52 -1.94 8.84
N THR A 16 -1.68 -3.16 9.37
CA THR A 16 -1.08 -4.36 8.79
C THR A 16 -1.65 -4.62 7.40
N LEU A 17 -2.98 -4.53 7.23
CA LEU A 17 -3.63 -4.72 5.94
C LEU A 17 -3.17 -3.68 4.91
N THR A 18 -3.09 -2.40 5.30
CA THR A 18 -2.60 -1.34 4.39
C THR A 18 -1.12 -1.50 4.01
N ALA A 19 -0.33 -2.24 4.79
CA ALA A 19 1.06 -2.57 4.45
C ALA A 19 1.20 -3.86 3.61
N LEU A 20 0.28 -4.81 3.74
CA LEU A 20 0.31 -6.08 2.99
C LEU A 20 -0.10 -5.92 1.52
N VAL A 21 -1.15 -5.15 1.23
CA VAL A 21 -1.65 -4.93 -0.15
C VAL A 21 -0.57 -4.36 -1.09
N PRO A 22 0.19 -3.30 -0.73
CA PRO A 22 1.33 -2.82 -1.54
C PRO A 22 2.60 -3.68 -1.42
N ARG A 23 2.57 -4.79 -0.68
CA ARG A 23 3.73 -5.63 -0.33
C ARG A 23 4.89 -4.89 0.35
N LEU A 24 4.56 -3.98 1.28
CA LEU A 24 5.53 -3.44 2.24
C LEU A 24 5.89 -4.50 3.29
N HIS A 25 4.98 -5.43 3.55
CA HIS A 25 5.22 -6.70 4.25
C HIS A 25 4.79 -7.89 3.39
N GLU A 26 5.44 -9.04 3.57
CA GLU A 26 5.05 -10.27 2.88
C GLU A 26 3.93 -11.00 3.65
N VAL A 27 3.05 -11.67 2.92
CA VAL A 27 1.95 -12.45 3.47
C VAL A 27 2.50 -13.71 4.14
N THR A 28 2.12 -13.97 5.39
CA THR A 28 2.55 -15.16 6.14
C THR A 28 1.57 -16.34 6.01
N GLY A 29 0.38 -16.11 5.46
CA GLY A 29 -0.62 -17.14 5.21
C GLY A 29 -1.82 -16.60 4.40
N GLY A 30 -2.42 -17.46 3.58
CA GLY A 30 -3.43 -17.04 2.60
C GLY A 30 -2.82 -16.40 1.36
N ARG A 31 -3.63 -15.64 0.60
CA ARG A 31 -3.19 -14.87 -0.57
C ARG A 31 -4.01 -13.60 -0.75
N ILE A 32 -3.44 -12.59 -1.39
CA ILE A 32 -4.12 -11.37 -1.80
C ILE A 32 -4.04 -11.32 -3.32
N THR A 33 -5.18 -11.09 -3.97
CA THR A 33 -5.25 -11.07 -5.43
C THR A 33 -5.70 -9.72 -5.96
N LEU A 34 -5.09 -9.27 -7.05
CA LEU A 34 -5.57 -8.16 -7.88
C LEU A 34 -6.01 -8.76 -9.22
N ASP A 35 -7.29 -8.56 -9.58
CA ASP A 35 -7.89 -9.11 -10.81
C ASP A 35 -7.66 -10.63 -11.01
N GLY A 36 -7.56 -11.38 -9.90
CA GLY A 36 -7.34 -12.82 -9.88
C GLY A 36 -5.88 -13.26 -9.90
N GLU A 37 -4.93 -12.35 -10.10
CA GLU A 37 -3.49 -12.61 -10.00
C GLU A 37 -3.01 -12.42 -8.56
N ASP A 38 -2.19 -13.35 -8.05
CA ASP A 38 -1.62 -13.24 -6.71
C ASP A 38 -0.54 -12.16 -6.68
N ILE A 39 -0.67 -11.18 -5.79
CA ILE A 39 0.30 -10.09 -5.68
C ILE A 39 1.70 -10.61 -5.33
N ALA A 40 1.81 -11.77 -4.67
CA ALA A 40 3.08 -12.39 -4.32
C ALA A 40 3.89 -12.81 -5.56
N THR A 41 3.21 -13.16 -6.66
CA THR A 41 3.84 -13.56 -7.93
C THR A 41 4.03 -12.38 -8.90
N MET A 42 3.41 -11.24 -8.64
CA MET A 42 3.57 -10.03 -9.44
C MET A 42 4.96 -9.41 -9.26
N GLU A 43 5.50 -8.88 -10.35
CA GLU A 43 6.66 -7.99 -10.31
C GLU A 43 6.36 -6.74 -9.48
N ARG A 44 7.32 -6.33 -8.63
CA ARG A 44 7.10 -5.19 -7.71
C ARG A 44 6.85 -3.87 -8.42
N SER A 45 7.43 -3.67 -9.61
CA SER A 45 7.17 -2.49 -10.44
C SER A 45 5.70 -2.45 -10.88
N ARG A 46 5.19 -3.58 -11.38
CA ARG A 46 3.80 -3.70 -11.82
C ARG A 46 2.81 -3.48 -10.69
N LEU A 47 3.07 -4.05 -9.51
CA LEU A 47 2.21 -3.84 -8.35
C LEU A 47 2.14 -2.35 -7.95
N ARG A 48 3.25 -1.63 -7.99
CA ARG A 48 3.32 -0.20 -7.64
C ARG A 48 2.65 0.72 -8.66
N GLU A 49 2.50 0.28 -9.91
CA GLU A 49 1.68 1.00 -10.91
C GLU A 49 0.17 0.87 -10.62
N LEU A 50 -0.25 -0.20 -9.95
CA LEU A 50 -1.65 -0.52 -9.68
C LEU A 50 -2.12 -0.08 -8.29
N VAL A 51 -1.19 -0.04 -7.33
CA VAL A 51 -1.48 0.24 -5.92
C VAL A 51 -0.57 1.35 -5.42
N SER A 52 -1.19 2.43 -4.95
CA SER A 52 -0.52 3.53 -4.24
C SER A 52 -1.00 3.58 -2.79
N VAL A 53 -0.11 3.99 -1.88
CA VAL A 53 -0.42 4.17 -0.46
C VAL A 53 -0.04 5.57 -0.02
N ALA A 54 -0.96 6.24 0.65
CA ALA A 54 -0.70 7.47 1.37
C ALA A 54 -0.61 7.15 2.87
N PHE A 55 0.52 7.49 3.49
CA PHE A 55 0.71 7.32 4.92
C PHE A 55 0.12 8.50 5.69
N GLU A 56 -0.33 8.24 6.92
CA GLU A 56 -0.84 9.26 7.84
C GLU A 56 0.22 10.34 8.12
N GLU A 57 1.46 9.92 8.33
CA GLU A 57 2.62 10.80 8.46
C GLU A 57 3.45 10.76 7.17
N PRO A 58 3.46 11.84 6.36
CA PRO A 58 4.27 11.89 5.16
C PRO A 58 5.76 12.01 5.52
N THR A 59 6.61 11.30 4.78
CA THR A 59 8.06 11.53 4.84
C THR A 59 8.41 12.72 3.97
N LEU A 60 8.91 13.79 4.58
CA LEU A 60 9.37 14.98 3.86
C LEU A 60 10.89 14.97 3.76
N PHE A 61 11.41 15.14 2.54
CA PHE A 61 12.83 15.29 2.29
C PHE A 61 13.22 16.77 2.33
N SER A 62 14.49 17.04 2.67
CA SER A 62 15.07 18.39 2.56
C SER A 62 15.26 18.75 1.08
N ALA A 63 14.14 19.07 0.44
CA ALA A 63 13.97 19.34 -0.98
C ALA A 63 12.77 20.30 -1.15
N THR A 64 12.55 20.80 -2.37
CA THR A 64 11.41 21.66 -2.68
C THR A 64 10.08 20.89 -2.60
N VAL A 65 8.98 21.62 -2.54
CA VAL A 65 7.63 21.04 -2.57
C VAL A 65 7.40 20.23 -3.84
N GLY A 66 7.80 20.76 -5.00
CA GLY A 66 7.65 20.06 -6.28
C GLY A 66 8.42 18.75 -6.32
N GLU A 67 9.65 18.74 -5.82
CA GLU A 67 10.45 17.52 -5.74
C GLU A 67 9.81 16.46 -4.83
N ASN A 68 9.30 16.86 -3.66
CA ASN A 68 8.60 15.93 -2.76
C ASN A 68 7.34 15.32 -3.40
N VAL A 69 6.58 16.09 -4.20
CA VAL A 69 5.38 15.59 -4.90
C VAL A 69 5.75 14.59 -6.00
N THR A 70 6.85 14.82 -6.72
CA THR A 70 7.29 13.93 -7.82
C THR A 70 7.93 12.62 -7.35
N MET A 71 8.30 12.51 -6.08
CA MET A 71 8.88 11.30 -5.50
C MET A 71 7.81 10.28 -5.07
N GLY A 72 6.56 10.72 -4.89
CA GLY A 72 5.41 9.85 -4.62
C GLY A 72 4.84 9.26 -5.90
#